data_AF-A0A524RMB8-F1
#
_entry.id   AF-A0A524RMB8-F1
#
_cell.length_a   1.000
_cell.length_b   1.000
_cell.length_c   1.000
_cell.angle_alpha   90.00
_cell.angle_beta   90.00
_cell.angle_gamma   90.00
#
_symmetry.space_group_name_H-M   'P 1'
#
loop_
_entity.id
_entity.type
_entity.pdbx_description
1 polymer ?
#
loop_
_entity_poly.entity_id
_entity_poly.type
_entity_poly.pdbx_seq_one_letter_code
_entity_poly.pdbx_strand_id
1 'polypeptide(L)'
;MKAIRFLLVPLLVLMSAGQAHAACEGSKRIKQSESSCFEGAYQNKSPWYYFGYTKGSAQAFNTCSRTGKLVVKVDRQAAEDWTWTIESPKKRSKSGGARIRGIYCCADLSDEGVCQDD
;
A
#
# COMPACT_ATOMS: atom_id res chain seq x y z
N MET A 1 -66.49 1.29 14.48
CA MET A 1 -65.47 2.29 14.09
C MET A 1 -64.14 1.55 13.96
N LYS A 2 -63.44 1.75 12.83
CA LYS A 2 -62.25 0.97 12.39
C LYS A 2 -61.01 1.34 13.22
N ALA A 3 -60.36 0.36 13.84
CA ALA A 3 -59.02 0.52 14.40
C ALA A 3 -57.99 0.09 13.33
N ILE A 4 -57.15 1.04 12.94
CA ILE A 4 -56.11 0.90 11.92
C ILE A 4 -54.96 0.06 12.49
N ARG A 5 -54.60 -1.00 11.77
CA ARG A 5 -53.46 -1.88 12.05
C ARG A 5 -52.17 -1.14 11.68
N PHE A 6 -51.31 -0.85 12.65
CA PHE A 6 -49.93 -0.44 12.39
C PHE A 6 -49.03 -1.69 12.42
N LEU A 7 -48.72 -2.20 11.23
CA LEU A 7 -47.66 -3.18 11.03
C LEU A 7 -46.31 -2.44 11.09
N LEU A 8 -45.61 -2.57 12.21
CA LEU A 8 -44.20 -2.22 12.33
C LEU A 8 -43.37 -3.29 11.62
N VAL A 9 -42.91 -2.99 10.41
CA VAL A 9 -41.91 -3.78 9.68
C VAL A 9 -40.53 -3.32 10.16
N PRO A 10 -39.70 -4.15 10.80
CA PRO A 10 -38.33 -3.78 11.08
C PRO A 10 -37.52 -3.86 9.79
N LEU A 11 -37.08 -2.70 9.29
CA LEU A 11 -36.13 -2.57 8.19
C LEU A 11 -34.77 -3.06 8.70
N LEU A 12 -34.41 -4.31 8.39
CA LEU A 12 -33.06 -4.84 8.60
C LEU A 12 -32.11 -4.11 7.63
N VAL A 13 -31.52 -3.02 8.10
CA VAL A 13 -30.38 -2.38 7.45
C VAL A 13 -29.21 -3.35 7.58
N LEU A 14 -29.00 -4.18 6.55
CA LEU A 14 -27.73 -4.88 6.37
C LEU A 14 -26.66 -3.81 6.22
N MET A 15 -25.99 -3.49 7.34
CA MET A 15 -24.75 -2.75 7.31
C MET A 15 -23.81 -3.51 6.39
N SER A 16 -23.63 -2.97 5.20
CA SER A 16 -22.53 -3.35 4.34
C SER A 16 -21.29 -2.97 5.13
N ALA A 17 -20.69 -3.94 5.82
CA ALA A 17 -19.30 -3.84 6.23
C ALA A 17 -18.52 -3.74 4.92
N GLY A 18 -18.44 -2.53 4.37
CA GLY A 18 -17.59 -2.23 3.24
C GLY A 18 -16.23 -2.76 3.62
N GLN A 19 -15.72 -3.67 2.81
CA GLN A 19 -14.36 -4.17 2.94
C GLN A 19 -13.49 -2.92 3.05
N ALA A 20 -13.05 -2.60 4.26
CA ALA A 20 -12.04 -1.61 4.47
C ALA A 20 -10.82 -2.23 3.80
N HIS A 21 -10.60 -1.87 2.54
CA HIS A 21 -9.37 -2.16 1.83
C HIS A 21 -8.27 -1.66 2.76
N ALA A 22 -7.60 -2.56 3.49
CA ALA A 22 -6.52 -2.18 4.38
C ALA A 22 -5.53 -1.38 3.53
N ALA A 23 -5.45 -0.08 3.80
CA ALA A 23 -4.95 0.88 2.84
C ALA A 23 -3.48 1.22 3.12
N CYS A 24 -2.65 0.24 3.51
CA CYS A 24 -1.25 0.49 3.92
C CYS A 24 -1.16 1.78 4.76
N GLU A 25 -1.88 1.75 5.87
CA GLU A 25 -2.10 2.91 6.71
C GLU A 25 -0.75 3.52 7.12
N GLY A 26 -0.67 4.84 7.28
CA GLY A 26 0.58 5.52 7.62
C GLY A 26 1.29 4.92 8.84
N SER A 27 0.53 4.51 9.86
CA SER A 27 1.02 3.87 11.09
C SER A 27 1.54 2.43 10.89
N LYS A 28 1.21 1.80 9.76
CA LYS A 28 1.59 0.43 9.40
C LYS A 28 2.67 0.37 8.31
N ARG A 29 3.23 1.53 7.95
CA ARG A 29 4.32 1.66 6.98
C ARG A 29 5.67 1.49 7.67
N ILE A 30 6.38 0.44 7.30
CA ILE A 30 7.73 0.16 7.79
C ILE A 30 8.73 0.59 6.73
N LYS A 31 9.74 1.35 7.16
CA LYS A 31 10.83 1.78 6.27
C LYS A 31 11.79 0.62 6.02
N GLN A 32 12.52 0.68 4.91
CA GLN A 32 13.56 -0.29 4.60
C GLN A 32 14.57 -0.46 5.76
N SER A 33 14.96 0.63 6.43
CA SER A 33 15.91 0.59 7.54
C SER A 33 15.42 -0.16 8.79
N GLU A 34 14.12 -0.46 8.85
CA GLU A 34 13.44 -1.10 9.99
C GLU A 34 12.99 -2.53 9.64
N SER A 35 13.48 -3.08 8.51
CA SER A 35 13.10 -4.38 7.98
C SER A 35 14.31 -5.10 7.40
N SER A 36 14.62 -6.30 7.85
CA SER A 36 15.64 -7.14 7.19
C SER A 36 15.20 -7.77 5.88
N CYS A 37 13.89 -7.98 5.71
CA CYS A 37 13.32 -8.72 4.59
C CYS A 37 12.87 -7.84 3.42
N PHE A 38 12.87 -6.53 3.60
CA PHE A 38 12.47 -5.56 2.61
C PHE A 38 13.67 -4.72 2.18
N GLU A 39 14.04 -4.83 0.90
CA GLU A 39 14.94 -3.90 0.25
C GLU A 39 14.17 -2.98 -0.69
N GLY A 40 14.26 -1.66 -0.50
CA GLY A 40 13.48 -0.69 -1.26
C GLY A 40 14.28 0.57 -1.57
N ALA A 41 14.45 0.89 -2.85
CA ALA A 41 15.16 2.10 -3.26
C ALA A 41 14.32 2.93 -4.22
N TYR A 42 14.47 4.25 -4.14
CA TYR A 42 13.89 5.16 -5.13
C TYR A 42 14.84 6.31 -5.47
N GLN A 43 14.64 6.88 -6.65
CA GLN A 43 15.37 8.03 -7.13
C GLN A 43 14.40 8.99 -7.83
N ASN A 44 14.68 10.28 -7.73
CA ASN A 44 13.96 11.33 -8.42
C ASN A 44 14.93 12.02 -9.38
N LYS A 45 14.58 12.03 -10.66
CA LYS A 45 15.32 12.78 -11.68
C LYS A 45 14.50 14.01 -12.06
N SER A 46 15.09 15.18 -11.86
CA SER A 46 14.56 16.44 -12.38
C SER A 46 15.40 16.82 -13.59
N PRO A 47 14.87 16.72 -14.82
CA PRO A 47 15.58 17.25 -15.98
C PRO A 47 15.75 18.76 -15.78
N TRP A 48 16.99 19.24 -15.89
CA TRP A 48 17.38 20.65 -15.70
C TRP A 48 16.59 21.65 -16.57
N TYR A 49 15.91 21.18 -17.61
CA TYR A 49 15.14 21.97 -18.58
C TYR A 49 13.61 21.87 -18.41
N TYR A 50 13.08 21.00 -17.53
CA TYR A 50 11.64 20.84 -17.33
C TYR A 50 11.22 21.49 -16.00
N PHE A 51 10.64 22.68 -16.09
CA PHE A 51 10.01 23.42 -14.98
C PHE A 51 8.76 22.68 -14.46
N GLY A 52 8.95 21.58 -13.71
CA GLY A 52 7.89 20.96 -12.90
C GLY A 52 7.67 19.46 -13.08
N TYR A 53 8.30 18.80 -14.06
CA TYR A 53 8.11 17.36 -14.28
C TYR A 53 9.26 16.55 -13.66
N THR A 54 9.05 16.03 -12.44
CA THR A 54 9.96 15.05 -11.83
C THR A 54 9.60 13.63 -12.28
N LYS A 55 10.59 12.89 -12.79
CA LYS A 55 10.44 11.44 -13.02
C LYS A 55 10.98 10.67 -11.83
N GLY A 56 10.10 9.91 -11.18
CA GLY A 56 10.44 8.98 -10.12
C GLY A 56 10.70 7.59 -10.67
N SER A 57 11.67 6.90 -10.07
CA SER A 57 11.92 5.47 -10.29
C SER A 57 12.06 4.80 -8.93
N ALA A 58 11.39 3.66 -8.74
CA ALA A 58 11.49 2.86 -7.53
C ALA A 58 11.72 1.39 -7.87
N GLN A 59 12.37 0.70 -6.95
CA GLN A 59 12.51 -0.75 -6.93
C GLN A 59 12.28 -1.28 -5.52
N ALA A 60 11.73 -2.48 -5.43
CA ALA A 60 11.57 -3.22 -4.19
C ALA A 60 11.89 -4.70 -4.41
N PHE A 61 12.46 -5.32 -3.39
CA PHE A 61 12.84 -6.71 -3.38
C PHE A 61 12.45 -7.34 -2.05
N ASN A 62 11.86 -8.53 -2.11
CA ASN A 62 11.58 -9.37 -0.95
C ASN A 62 12.78 -10.32 -0.77
N THR A 63 13.60 -10.06 0.25
CA THR A 63 14.82 -10.81 0.56
C THR A 63 14.59 -11.96 1.53
N CYS A 64 13.39 -12.08 2.13
CA CYS A 64 13.07 -13.18 3.05
C CYS A 64 13.33 -14.53 2.39
N SER A 65 14.06 -15.43 3.07
CA SER A 65 14.26 -16.81 2.61
C SER A 65 12.98 -17.66 2.73
N ARG A 66 12.07 -17.28 3.63
CA ARG A 66 10.73 -17.89 3.75
C ARG A 66 9.81 -17.40 2.63
N THR A 67 8.99 -18.32 2.12
CA THR A 67 7.88 -18.00 1.23
C THR A 67 6.94 -17.04 1.95
N GLY A 68 6.82 -15.81 1.46
CA GLY A 68 5.99 -14.79 2.07
C GLY A 68 5.64 -13.69 1.08
N LYS A 69 4.46 -13.12 1.25
CA LYS A 69 3.92 -12.02 0.47
C LYS A 69 4.32 -10.69 1.12
N LEU A 70 5.18 -9.94 0.44
CA LEU A 70 5.54 -8.57 0.78
C LEU A 70 4.64 -7.60 0.02
N VAL A 71 3.95 -6.71 0.71
CA VAL A 71 3.19 -5.62 0.10
C VAL A 71 3.93 -4.31 0.29
N VAL A 72 4.29 -3.66 -0.82
CA VAL A 72 5.08 -2.43 -0.84
C VAL A 72 4.25 -1.28 -1.38
N LYS A 73 4.24 -0.16 -0.67
CA LYS A 73 3.70 1.12 -1.15
C LYS A 73 4.84 2.05 -1.56
N VAL A 74 4.77 2.54 -2.80
CA VAL A 74 5.57 3.66 -3.29
C VAL A 74 4.72 4.92 -3.22
N ASP A 75 5.08 5.80 -2.30
CA ASP A 75 4.39 7.05 -2.06
C ASP A 75 4.77 8.08 -3.15
N ARG A 76 3.79 8.53 -3.93
CA ARG A 76 4.00 9.48 -5.04
C ARG A 76 3.34 10.83 -4.77
N GLN A 77 4.00 11.89 -5.22
CA GLN A 77 3.48 13.26 -5.12
C GLN A 77 2.52 13.54 -6.26
N ALA A 78 1.31 14.04 -5.93
CA ALA A 78 0.28 14.44 -6.89
C ALA A 78 -0.08 13.36 -7.93
N ALA A 79 0.11 12.08 -7.56
CA ALA A 79 -0.23 10.93 -8.37
C ALA A 79 -0.59 9.76 -7.43
N GLU A 80 -1.39 8.81 -7.92
CA GLU A 80 -1.79 7.63 -7.14
C GLU A 80 -0.56 6.83 -6.68
N ASP A 81 -0.54 6.34 -5.45
CA ASP A 81 0.57 5.50 -4.99
C ASP A 81 0.71 4.24 -5.86
N TRP A 82 1.92 3.70 -5.98
CA TRP A 82 2.04 2.34 -6.50
C TRP A 82 1.99 1.36 -5.33
N THR A 83 1.13 0.36 -5.45
CA THR A 83 1.08 -0.77 -4.51
C THR A 83 1.54 -2.02 -5.24
N TRP A 84 2.54 -2.70 -4.69
CA TRP A 84 3.12 -3.91 -5.27
C TRP A 84 2.97 -5.07 -4.30
N THR A 85 2.49 -6.19 -4.81
CA THR A 85 2.58 -7.48 -4.12
C THR A 85 3.78 -8.24 -4.68
N ILE A 86 4.68 -8.65 -3.80
CA ILE A 86 5.97 -9.25 -4.14
C ILE A 86 6.15 -10.55 -3.33
N GLU A 87 6.02 -11.68 -4.00
CA GLU A 87 6.34 -13.00 -3.43
C GLU A 87 7.85 -13.21 -3.41
N SER A 88 8.39 -13.86 -2.38
CA SER A 88 9.82 -14.18 -2.34
C SER A 88 10.22 -15.33 -3.29
N PRO A 89 11.41 -15.29 -3.94
CA PRO A 89 12.29 -14.14 -4.13
C PRO A 89 11.95 -13.45 -5.46
N LYS A 90 11.31 -12.28 -5.42
CA LYS A 90 11.00 -11.49 -6.62
C LYS A 90 11.33 -10.02 -6.40
N LYS A 91 11.81 -9.38 -7.46
CA LYS A 91 12.04 -7.93 -7.53
C LYS A 91 10.96 -7.28 -8.37
N ARG A 92 10.50 -6.11 -7.94
CA ARG A 92 9.66 -5.20 -8.75
C ARG A 92 10.40 -3.88 -8.94
N SER A 93 10.24 -3.28 -10.11
CA SER A 93 10.70 -1.93 -10.39
C SER A 93 9.73 -1.24 -11.33
N LYS A 94 9.60 0.08 -11.18
CA LYS A 94 8.77 0.91 -12.05
C LYS A 94 9.31 2.33 -12.08
N SER A 95 9.18 2.97 -13.23
CA SER A 95 9.46 4.40 -13.40
C SER A 95 8.22 5.09 -13.96
N GLY A 96 8.03 6.37 -13.62
CA GLY A 96 6.86 7.12 -14.07
C GLY A 96 6.94 8.61 -13.76
N GLY A 97 5.93 9.34 -14.25
CA GLY A 97 5.73 10.74 -13.90
C GLY A 97 5.21 10.84 -12.47
N ALA A 98 5.93 11.62 -11.66
CA ALA A 98 5.70 12.02 -10.27
C ALA A 98 6.99 11.86 -9.46
N ARG A 99 7.23 12.80 -8.56
CA ARG A 99 8.24 12.66 -7.51
C ARG A 99 7.82 11.55 -6.55
N ILE A 100 8.73 10.66 -6.21
CA ILE A 100 8.56 9.66 -5.16
C ILE A 100 8.99 10.27 -3.82
N ARG A 101 8.14 10.15 -2.81
CA ARG A 101 8.36 10.65 -1.45
C ARG A 101 8.92 9.59 -0.52
N GLY A 102 8.64 8.32 -0.78
CA GLY A 102 9.14 7.21 -0.01
C GLY A 102 8.71 5.86 -0.57
N ILE A 103 9.29 4.80 -0.02
CA ILE A 103 8.93 3.42 -0.28
C ILE A 103 8.84 2.68 1.05
N TYR A 104 7.76 1.93 1.25
CA TYR A 104 7.41 1.36 2.55
C TYR A 104 6.87 -0.06 2.40
N CYS A 105 7.22 -0.91 3.36
CA CYS A 105 6.53 -2.17 3.58
C CYS A 105 5.21 -1.91 4.33
N CYS A 106 4.13 -2.57 3.91
CA CYS A 106 2.81 -2.43 4.52
C CYS A 106 2.57 -3.62 5.46
N ALA A 107 2.81 -3.44 6.76
CA ALA A 107 2.76 -4.53 7.74
C ALA A 107 1.36 -5.11 7.95
N ASP A 108 0.32 -4.31 7.70
CA ASP A 108 -1.09 -4.71 7.75
C ASP A 108 -1.54 -5.55 6.54
N LEU A 109 -0.75 -5.57 5.47
CA LEU A 109 -1.09 -6.24 4.21
C LEU A 109 -0.13 -7.35 3.83
N SER A 110 1.10 -7.28 4.31
CA SER A 110 2.12 -8.31 4.12
C SER A 110 1.83 -9.49 5.05
N ASP A 111 2.42 -10.64 4.75
CA ASP A 111 2.38 -11.76 5.70
C ASP A 111 3.12 -11.37 7.00
N GLU A 112 2.71 -11.96 8.11
CA GLU A 112 3.28 -11.70 9.43
C GLU A 112 4.80 -11.94 9.43
N GLY A 113 5.56 -11.07 10.09
CA GLY A 113 7.03 -11.14 10.14
C GLY A 113 7.76 -10.76 8.84
N VAL A 114 7.06 -10.47 7.74
CA VAL A 114 7.74 -10.09 6.47
C VAL A 114 8.22 -8.64 6.49
N CYS A 115 7.48 -7.72 7.13
CA CYS A 115 7.88 -6.32 7.20
C CYS A 115 8.80 -5.99 8.38
N GLN A 116 8.79 -6.79 9.43
CA GLN A 116 9.54 -6.55 10.67
C GLN A 116 10.22 -7.87 10.99
N ASP A 117 11.53 -7.81 11.26
CA ASP A 117 12.32 -8.97 11.71
C ASP A 117 11.56 -9.86 12.70
N ASP A 118 11.54 -11.18 12.44
CA ASP A 118 11.26 -12.21 13.45
C ASP A 118 12.32 -12.16 14.56
#